data_AF-A0AA95L0U8-F1
#
_entry.id   AF-A0AA95L0U8-F1
#
_cell.length_a   1.000
_cell.length_b   1.000
_cell.length_c   1.000
_cell.angle_alpha   90.00
_cell.angle_beta   90.00
_cell.angle_gamma   90.00
#
_symmetry.space_group_name_H-M   'P 1'
#
loop_
_entity.id
_entity.type
_entity.pdbx_description
1 polymer ?
#
loop_
_entity_poly.entity_id
_entity_poly.type
_entity_poly.pdbx_seq_one_letter_code
_entity_poly.pdbx_strand_id
1 'polypeptide(L)'
;MKRILVLVFLFLLAGCGPKLDGNAELARQYLEDKGYSIKSYEGKQSFTFKKHDLLNKPYDMVWAVQPVKPDPYIGKEITQEVFIVKNHPLGKIYGPQTGFSSKVELSVFIFNDGKLSVEHLFPLEKG
;
A
#
# COMPACT_ATOMS: atom_id res chain seq x y z
N MET A 1 -5.77 -7.27 50.43
CA MET A 1 -4.85 -7.92 49.46
C MET A 1 -5.59 -8.13 48.14
N LYS A 2 -5.34 -7.27 47.16
CA LYS A 2 -4.42 -7.57 46.05
C LYS A 2 -5.03 -8.51 44.99
N ARG A 3 -6.22 -8.20 44.46
CA ARG A 3 -6.78 -8.89 43.27
C ARG A 3 -7.52 -8.01 42.26
N ILE A 4 -7.50 -6.68 42.40
CA ILE A 4 -8.09 -5.73 41.42
C ILE A 4 -7.00 -4.77 40.89
N LEU A 5 -5.80 -5.30 40.63
CA LEU A 5 -4.71 -4.51 40.05
C LEU A 5 -4.11 -5.13 38.77
N VAL A 6 -4.71 -6.21 38.27
CA VAL A 6 -4.20 -6.97 37.11
C VAL A 6 -4.98 -6.68 35.83
N LEU A 7 -6.18 -6.09 35.92
CA LEU A 7 -7.06 -5.86 34.76
C LEU A 7 -6.81 -4.57 33.99
N VAL A 8 -5.89 -3.71 34.44
CA VAL A 8 -5.55 -2.43 33.78
C VAL A 8 -4.29 -2.54 32.90
N PHE A 9 -3.57 -3.67 32.96
CA PHE A 9 -2.29 -3.82 32.24
C PHE A 9 -2.43 -4.28 30.77
N LEU A 10 -3.64 -4.50 30.26
CA LEU A 10 -3.84 -5.19 28.97
C LEU A 10 -4.29 -4.32 27.78
N PHE A 11 -4.50 -3.01 27.93
CA PHE A 11 -5.07 -2.18 26.84
C PHE A 11 -4.12 -1.16 26.21
N LEU A 12 -2.83 -1.16 26.58
CA LEU A 12 -1.82 -0.25 25.99
C LEU A 12 -1.04 -0.86 24.81
N LEU A 13 -1.65 -1.80 24.08
CA LEU A 13 -1.24 -2.11 22.72
C LEU A 13 -1.70 -0.99 21.79
N ALA A 14 -1.26 0.25 22.05
CA ALA A 14 -1.27 1.28 21.03
C ALA A 14 -0.25 0.83 19.97
N GLY A 15 -0.74 0.14 18.93
CA GLY A 15 0.06 -0.27 17.80
C GLY A 15 0.77 0.95 17.22
N CYS A 16 2.10 0.96 17.28
CA CYS A 16 2.91 1.97 16.64
C CYS A 16 2.85 1.69 15.14
N GLY A 17 2.01 2.44 14.42
CA GLY A 17 1.81 2.30 12.99
C GLY A 17 1.03 3.49 12.45
N PRO A 18 1.17 3.81 11.16
CA PRO A 18 0.38 4.84 10.51
C PRO A 18 -1.12 4.58 10.72
N LYS A 19 -1.88 5.64 11.00
CA LYS A 19 -3.33 5.54 11.19
C LYS A 19 -4.03 5.43 9.84
N LEU A 20 -4.91 4.45 9.69
CA LEU A 20 -5.79 4.33 8.53
C LEU A 20 -6.81 5.48 8.53
N ASP A 21 -6.91 6.19 7.41
CA ASP A 21 -8.00 7.12 7.13
C ASP A 21 -8.96 6.52 6.09
N GLY A 22 -9.91 7.31 5.58
CA GLY A 22 -10.91 6.82 4.62
C GLY A 22 -10.30 6.32 3.31
N ASN A 23 -9.24 6.95 2.83
CA ASN A 23 -8.54 6.55 1.62
C ASN A 23 -7.77 5.26 1.84
N ALA A 24 -7.03 5.17 2.95
CA ALA A 24 -6.32 3.96 3.32
C ALA A 24 -7.27 2.78 3.53
N GLU A 25 -8.45 2.99 4.13
CA GLU A 25 -9.45 1.92 4.29
C GLU A 25 -10.06 1.48 2.95
N LEU A 26 -10.34 2.42 2.04
CA LEU A 26 -10.79 2.09 0.68
C LEU A 26 -9.73 1.26 -0.08
N ALA A 27 -8.46 1.66 -0.02
CA ALA A 27 -7.35 0.93 -0.63
C ALA A 27 -7.19 -0.45 0.00
N ARG A 28 -7.29 -0.54 1.32
CA ARG A 28 -7.23 -1.80 2.06
C ARG A 28 -8.32 -2.77 1.62
N GLN A 29 -9.58 -2.31 1.57
CA GLN A 29 -10.71 -3.13 1.12
C GLN A 29 -10.52 -3.64 -0.30
N TYR A 30 -10.09 -2.77 -1.22
CA TYR A 30 -9.79 -3.17 -2.59
C TYR A 30 -8.72 -4.28 -2.70
N LEU A 31 -7.65 -4.19 -1.88
CA LEU A 31 -6.62 -5.22 -1.84
C LEU A 31 -7.12 -6.53 -1.22
N GLU A 32 -7.95 -6.45 -0.18
CA GLU A 32 -8.59 -7.62 0.45
C GLU A 32 -9.57 -8.31 -0.51
N ASP A 33 -10.36 -7.55 -1.27
CA ASP A 33 -11.31 -8.05 -2.28
C ASP A 33 -10.61 -8.80 -3.42
N LYS A 34 -9.35 -8.46 -3.71
CA LYS A 34 -8.50 -9.21 -4.64
C LYS A 34 -7.93 -10.51 -4.07
N GLY A 35 -8.19 -10.80 -2.80
CA GLY A 35 -7.72 -12.01 -2.11
C GLY A 35 -6.34 -11.85 -1.48
N TYR A 36 -5.82 -10.63 -1.34
CA TYR A 36 -4.57 -10.40 -0.64
C TYR A 36 -4.78 -10.33 0.87
N SER A 37 -3.77 -10.77 1.64
CA SER A 37 -3.79 -10.63 3.09
C SER A 37 -2.89 -9.49 3.53
N ILE A 38 -3.48 -8.42 4.04
CA ILE A 38 -2.75 -7.25 4.56
C ILE A 38 -1.92 -7.64 5.78
N LYS A 39 -0.67 -7.18 5.84
CA LYS A 39 0.27 -7.40 6.96
C LYS A 39 0.60 -6.12 7.69
N SER A 40 0.78 -5.03 6.97
CA SER A 40 0.97 -3.71 7.54
C SER A 40 0.57 -2.64 6.53
N TYR A 41 0.24 -1.48 7.07
CA TYR A 41 0.06 -0.24 6.34
C TYR A 41 1.28 0.63 6.64
N GLU A 42 2.01 1.02 5.60
CA GLU A 42 3.29 1.74 5.70
C GLU A 42 3.12 3.25 5.61
N GLY A 43 1.88 3.72 5.41
CA GLY A 43 1.54 5.13 5.35
C GLY A 43 1.19 5.58 3.94
N LYS A 44 1.16 6.90 3.77
CA LYS A 44 0.75 7.54 2.52
C LYS A 44 1.66 8.68 2.10
N GLN A 45 1.64 8.95 0.80
CA GLN A 45 2.29 10.11 0.19
C GLN A 45 1.34 10.78 -0.81
N SER A 46 1.15 12.09 -0.66
CA SER A 46 0.37 12.90 -1.60
C SER A 46 1.29 13.72 -2.50
N PHE A 47 1.01 13.76 -3.79
CA PHE A 47 1.78 14.53 -4.76
C PHE A 47 0.90 15.02 -5.92
N THR A 48 1.31 16.11 -6.57
CA THR A 48 0.67 16.56 -7.81
C THR A 48 1.37 15.93 -9.01
N PHE A 49 0.63 15.12 -9.77
CA PHE A 49 1.18 14.44 -10.95
C PHE A 49 1.31 15.40 -12.12
N LYS A 50 2.53 15.64 -12.59
CA LYS A 50 2.85 16.56 -13.67
C LYS A 50 3.23 15.80 -14.92
N LYS A 51 3.05 16.44 -16.08
CA LYS A 51 3.39 15.84 -17.38
C LYS A 51 4.86 15.40 -17.46
N HIS A 52 5.78 16.13 -16.83
CA HIS A 52 7.20 15.77 -16.83
C HIS A 52 7.51 14.53 -15.98
N ASP A 53 6.64 14.13 -15.06
CA ASP A 53 6.84 12.93 -14.24
C ASP A 53 6.80 11.67 -15.12
N LEU A 54 6.08 11.69 -16.25
CA LEU A 54 6.08 10.61 -17.25
C LEU A 54 7.45 10.35 -17.88
N LEU A 55 8.41 11.26 -17.74
CA LEU A 55 9.78 11.11 -18.25
C LEU A 55 10.73 10.54 -17.18
N ASN A 56 10.26 10.42 -15.94
CA ASN A 56 11.09 10.06 -14.78
C ASN A 56 10.67 8.71 -14.20
N LYS A 57 11.67 7.91 -13.83
CA LYS A 57 11.47 6.72 -13.01
C LYS A 57 11.13 7.14 -11.57
N PRO A 58 10.26 6.42 -10.84
CA PRO A 58 9.52 5.22 -11.27
C PRO A 58 8.16 5.52 -11.95
N TYR A 59 7.77 6.78 -12.09
CA TYR A 59 6.42 7.17 -12.53
C TYR A 59 6.06 6.66 -13.93
N ASP A 60 7.01 6.63 -14.85
CA ASP A 60 6.78 6.06 -16.20
C ASP A 60 6.41 4.56 -16.14
N MET A 61 7.02 3.79 -15.23
CA MET A 61 6.73 2.37 -15.02
C MET A 61 5.38 2.18 -14.35
N VAL A 62 5.04 3.05 -13.40
CA VAL A 62 3.72 3.04 -12.74
C VAL A 62 2.62 3.20 -13.80
N TRP A 63 2.78 4.14 -14.73
CA TRP A 63 1.80 4.39 -15.80
C TRP A 63 1.81 3.35 -16.92
N ALA A 64 2.95 2.72 -17.20
CA ALA A 64 3.07 1.69 -18.25
C ALA A 64 2.20 0.45 -18.00
N VAL A 65 1.82 0.19 -16.74
CA VAL A 65 0.98 -0.96 -16.35
C VAL A 65 -0.49 -0.60 -16.10
N GLN A 66 -0.86 0.67 -16.26
CA GLN A 66 -2.23 1.13 -16.04
C GLN A 66 -3.11 0.84 -17.26
N PRO A 67 -4.37 0.41 -17.08
CA PRO A 67 -5.32 0.21 -18.17
C PRO A 67 -5.87 1.54 -18.71
N VAL A 68 -5.55 2.66 -18.06
CA VAL A 68 -6.03 4.01 -18.40
C VAL A 68 -4.88 4.90 -18.80
N LYS A 69 -5.16 5.89 -19.67
CA LYS A 69 -4.17 6.89 -20.07
C LYS A 69 -3.84 7.84 -18.91
N PRO A 70 -2.61 8.39 -18.83
CA PRO A 70 -2.21 9.34 -17.80
C PRO A 70 -2.83 10.74 -17.97
N ASP A 71 -3.20 11.15 -19.19
CA ASP A 71 -3.67 12.51 -19.51
C ASP A 71 -4.78 13.04 -18.58
N PRO A 72 -5.83 12.26 -18.21
CA PRO A 72 -6.90 12.74 -17.33
C PRO A 72 -6.46 13.02 -15.89
N TYR A 73 -5.23 12.65 -15.53
CA TYR A 73 -4.68 12.75 -14.18
C TYR A 73 -3.57 13.80 -14.06
N ILE A 74 -3.11 14.35 -15.18
CA ILE A 74 -2.12 15.44 -15.18
C ILE A 74 -2.71 16.67 -14.47
N GLY A 75 -1.93 17.24 -13.56
CA GLY A 75 -2.30 18.38 -12.73
C GLY A 75 -3.17 18.02 -11.52
N LYS A 76 -3.57 16.75 -11.36
CA LYS A 76 -4.32 16.30 -10.19
C LYS A 76 -3.39 15.92 -9.05
N GLU A 77 -3.89 16.07 -7.84
CA GLU A 77 -3.30 15.47 -6.66
C GLU A 77 -3.65 13.97 -6.63
N ILE A 78 -2.64 13.17 -6.30
CA ILE A 78 -2.70 11.73 -6.15
C ILE A 78 -2.26 11.42 -4.73
N THR A 79 -3.02 10.56 -4.05
CA THR A 79 -2.60 9.96 -2.78
C THR A 79 -2.18 8.52 -3.03
N GLN A 80 -0.93 8.20 -2.73
CA GLN A 80 -0.39 6.85 -2.73
C GLN A 80 -0.52 6.27 -1.32
N GLU A 81 -1.22 5.15 -1.19
CA GLU A 81 -1.37 4.37 0.04
C GLU A 81 -0.50 3.10 -0.08
N VAL A 82 0.38 2.86 0.90
CA VAL A 82 1.39 1.78 0.83
C VAL A 82 1.08 0.66 1.82
N PHE A 83 1.06 -0.58 1.34
CA PHE A 83 0.75 -1.77 2.14
C PHE A 83 1.76 -2.89 1.92
N ILE A 84 2.07 -3.62 2.98
CA ILE A 84 2.74 -4.92 2.87
C ILE A 84 1.67 -6.01 2.87
N VAL A 85 1.66 -6.87 1.85
CA VAL A 85 0.66 -7.92 1.68
C VAL A 85 1.29 -9.31 1.56
N LYS A 86 0.49 -10.35 1.79
CA LYS A 86 0.76 -11.74 1.39
C LYS A 86 -0.25 -12.22 0.36
N ASN A 87 0.00 -13.39 -0.22
CA ASN A 87 -0.81 -14.06 -1.24
C ASN A 87 -0.79 -13.40 -2.63
N HIS A 88 0.06 -12.40 -2.81
CA HIS A 88 0.35 -11.85 -4.13
C HIS A 88 1.07 -12.89 -5.02
N PRO A 89 0.78 -13.02 -6.32
CA PRO A 89 1.44 -13.97 -7.23
C PRO A 89 2.98 -13.91 -7.18
N LEU A 90 3.54 -12.70 -7.10
CA LEU A 90 4.99 -12.52 -6.98
C LEU A 90 5.57 -13.04 -5.66
N GLY A 91 4.82 -12.99 -4.57
CA GLY A 91 5.23 -13.61 -3.30
C GLY A 91 5.32 -15.13 -3.41
N LYS A 92 4.54 -15.75 -4.31
CA LYS A 92 4.63 -17.19 -4.61
C LYS A 92 5.82 -17.51 -5.52
N ILE A 93 6.16 -16.64 -6.46
CA ILE A 93 7.26 -16.82 -7.42
C ILE A 93 8.62 -16.56 -6.76
N TYR A 94 8.76 -15.45 -6.03
CA TYR A 94 10.03 -15.02 -5.44
C TYR A 94 10.21 -15.46 -3.99
N GLY A 95 9.13 -15.63 -3.22
CA GLY A 95 9.23 -16.03 -1.81
C GLY A 95 10.05 -17.30 -1.53
N PRO A 96 10.03 -18.33 -2.40
CA PRO A 96 10.90 -19.50 -2.25
C PRO A 96 12.39 -19.24 -2.53
N GLN A 97 12.73 -18.15 -3.22
CA GLN A 97 14.10 -17.83 -3.60
C GLN A 97 14.90 -17.27 -2.41
N THR A 98 16.19 -17.59 -2.36
CA THR A 98 17.11 -17.05 -1.36
C THR A 98 17.17 -15.53 -1.48
N GLY A 99 17.12 -14.83 -0.33
CA GLY A 99 17.14 -13.36 -0.28
C GLY A 99 15.77 -12.68 -0.42
N PHE A 100 14.70 -13.39 -0.80
CA PHE A 100 13.38 -12.79 -1.00
C PHE A 100 12.34 -13.24 0.03
N SER A 101 11.38 -12.36 0.31
CA SER A 101 10.21 -12.60 1.16
C SER A 101 9.00 -13.02 0.32
N SER A 102 8.10 -13.79 0.92
CA SER A 102 6.77 -14.05 0.32
C SER A 102 5.80 -12.88 0.49
N LYS A 103 6.22 -11.83 1.20
CA LYS A 103 5.51 -10.57 1.32
C LYS A 103 5.88 -9.66 0.15
N VAL A 104 4.94 -8.83 -0.28
CA VAL A 104 5.11 -7.87 -1.38
C VAL A 104 4.61 -6.51 -0.89
N GLU A 105 5.33 -5.45 -1.25
CA GLU A 105 4.84 -4.08 -1.06
C GLU A 105 3.97 -3.68 -2.24
N LEU A 106 2.78 -3.16 -1.96
CA LEU A 106 1.84 -2.65 -2.93
C LEU A 106 1.52 -1.19 -2.64
N SER A 107 1.56 -0.38 -3.69
CA SER A 107 1.13 1.00 -3.68
C SER A 107 -0.20 1.13 -4.43
N VAL A 108 -1.20 1.67 -3.76
CA VAL A 108 -2.52 1.94 -4.31
C VAL A 108 -2.67 3.45 -4.50
N PHE A 109 -2.97 3.88 -5.72
CA PHE A 109 -3.08 5.30 -6.05
C PHE A 109 -4.55 5.72 -6.05
N ILE A 110 -4.89 6.76 -5.29
CA ILE A 110 -6.23 7.34 -5.19
C ILE A 110 -6.19 8.76 -5.74
N PHE A 111 -7.13 9.08 -6.62
CA PHE A 111 -7.31 10.43 -7.15
C PHE A 111 -8.36 11.20 -6.35
N ASN A 112 -8.30 12.54 -6.39
CA ASN A 112 -9.18 13.44 -5.64
C ASN A 112 -10.70 13.20 -5.77
N ASP A 113 -11.17 12.42 -6.75
CA ASP A 113 -12.57 12.02 -6.90
C ASP A 113 -12.90 10.63 -6.31
N GLY A 114 -12.02 10.05 -5.49
CA GLY A 114 -12.18 8.71 -4.92
C GLY A 114 -11.98 7.59 -5.94
N LYS A 115 -11.59 7.90 -7.18
CA LYS A 115 -11.25 6.88 -8.15
C LYS A 115 -9.91 6.25 -7.78
N LEU A 116 -9.91 4.93 -7.77
CA LEU A 116 -8.74 4.11 -7.54
C LEU A 116 -8.01 3.85 -8.87
N SER A 117 -6.69 4.02 -8.90
CA SER A 117 -5.80 3.52 -9.95
C SER A 117 -5.07 2.26 -9.48
N VAL A 118 -4.60 1.48 -10.45
CA VAL A 118 -4.08 0.12 -10.26
C VAL A 118 -2.82 0.12 -9.41
N GLU A 119 -2.64 -1.02 -8.73
CA GLU A 119 -1.48 -1.37 -7.91
C GLU A 119 -0.16 -1.23 -8.67
N HIS A 120 0.83 -0.64 -8.02
CA HIS A 120 2.25 -0.84 -8.34
C HIS A 120 2.93 -1.67 -7.25
N LEU A 121 3.94 -2.45 -7.62
CA LEU A 121 4.47 -3.51 -6.77
C LEU A 121 5.99 -3.57 -6.75
N PHE A 122 6.54 -3.99 -5.60
CA PHE A 122 7.95 -4.32 -5.43
C PHE A 122 8.10 -5.60 -4.60
N PRO A 123 8.87 -6.62 -5.06
CA PRO A 123 9.19 -7.78 -4.23
C PRO A 123 10.07 -7.34 -3.07
N LEU A 124 9.77 -7.84 -1.87
CA LEU A 124 10.54 -7.50 -0.68
C LEU A 124 11.71 -8.46 -0.49
N GLU A 125 12.87 -7.91 -0.19
CA GLU A 125 14.03 -8.68 0.26
C GLU A 125 13.87 -9.10 1.73
N LYS A 126 14.58 -10.15 2.13
CA LYS A 126 14.71 -10.55 3.53
C LYS A 126 15.74 -9.62 4.19
N GLY A 127 15.24 -8.73 5.06
CA GLY A 127 16.08 -7.98 6.02
C GLY A 127 16.56 -8.85 7.17
#